data_AF-A0A535YZ62-F1
#
_entry.id   AF-A0A535YZ62-F1
#
_cell.length_a   1.000
_cell.length_b   1.000
_cell.length_c   1.000
_cell.angle_alpha   90.00
_cell.angle_beta   90.00
_cell.angle_gamma   90.00
#
_symmetry.space_group_name_H-M   'P 1'
#
loop_
_entity.id
_entity.type
_entity.pdbx_description
1 polymer ?
#
loop_
_entity_poly.entity_id
_entity_poly.type
_entity_poly.pdbx_seq_one_letter_code
_entity_poly.pdbx_strand_id
1 'polypeptide(L)'
;MSETLMAAPAPHRPAPSPWFADRRAAQLLSYAAAFYAVAWAIHTGDHVRRGVGVLTVEVSTLGSIVAIAQLLVVAAVFLRWRWAALAAALIGFPDAVGIAAVHLLPHWSAFSDAFPGAQRTGVTAFSWFAAVLEVVGALLFGMAGIYALRVATRRGREGDTAGPANAPS
;
A
#
# COMPACT_ATOMS: atom_id res chain seq x y z
N MET A 1 -54.72 11.77 23.97
CA MET A 1 -53.42 11.44 24.58
C MET A 1 -52.64 10.67 23.53
N SER A 2 -51.72 11.34 22.83
CA SER A 2 -50.86 10.70 21.83
C SER A 2 -49.50 10.47 22.48
N GLU A 3 -49.18 9.22 22.79
CA GLU A 3 -47.86 8.83 23.23
C GLU A 3 -46.88 8.94 22.06
N THR A 4 -46.02 9.95 22.11
CA THR A 4 -44.83 10.03 21.27
C THR A 4 -43.88 8.92 21.71
N LEU A 5 -43.87 7.81 20.97
CA LEU A 5 -42.87 6.75 21.11
C LEU A 5 -41.50 7.39 20.81
N MET A 6 -40.73 7.74 21.84
CA MET A 6 -39.33 8.13 21.66
C MET A 6 -38.58 6.92 21.12
N ALA A 7 -38.23 6.97 19.83
CA ALA A 7 -37.34 5.99 19.23
C ALA A 7 -36.05 5.92 20.05
N ALA A 8 -35.73 4.74 20.57
CA ALA A 8 -34.50 4.51 21.30
C ALA A 8 -33.30 4.97 20.43
N PRO A 9 -32.35 5.75 20.98
CA PRO A 9 -31.21 6.22 20.21
C PRO A 9 -30.45 5.03 19.64
N ALA A 10 -30.21 5.05 18.33
CA ALA A 10 -29.47 4.01 17.64
C ALA A 10 -28.12 3.79 18.35
N PRO A 11 -27.70 2.53 18.59
CA PRO A 11 -26.45 2.26 19.28
C PRO A 11 -25.29 2.95 18.55
N HIS A 12 -24.60 3.84 19.25
CA HIS A 12 -23.45 4.55 18.72
C HIS A 12 -22.30 3.56 18.58
N ARG A 13 -22.09 3.02 17.37
CA ARG A 13 -20.90 2.20 17.09
C ARG A 13 -19.67 3.09 17.21
N PRO A 14 -18.75 2.84 18.16
CA PRO A 14 -17.56 3.66 18.24
C PRO A 14 -16.75 3.53 16.96
N ALA A 15 -16.13 4.63 16.55
CA ALA A 15 -15.25 4.65 15.41
C ALA A 15 -14.08 3.68 15.65
N PRO A 16 -13.67 2.89 14.64
CA PRO A 16 -12.54 1.99 14.79
C PRO A 16 -11.29 2.76 15.24
N SER A 17 -10.52 2.17 16.15
CA SER A 17 -9.28 2.80 16.64
C SER A 17 -8.33 3.06 15.45
N PRO A 18 -7.64 4.21 15.39
CA PRO A 18 -6.70 4.46 14.31
C PRO A 18 -5.61 3.39 14.25
N TRP A 19 -5.18 3.01 13.05
CA TRP A 19 -4.16 1.97 12.85
C TRP A 19 -2.83 2.28 13.56
N PHE A 20 -2.52 3.57 13.75
CA PHE A 20 -1.33 4.04 14.42
C PHE A 20 -1.43 4.07 15.96
N ALA A 21 -2.58 3.70 16.54
CA ALA A 21 -2.74 3.57 17.99
C ALA A 21 -2.01 2.33 18.56
N ASP A 22 -1.77 1.32 17.72
CA ASP A 22 -0.91 0.19 18.07
C ASP A 22 0.53 0.45 17.60
N ARG A 23 1.46 0.51 18.57
CA ARG A 23 2.87 0.85 18.29
C ARG A 23 3.54 -0.14 17.33
N ARG A 24 3.26 -1.44 17.47
CA ARG A 24 3.89 -2.47 16.64
C ARG A 24 3.35 -2.42 15.22
N ALA A 25 2.03 -2.28 15.05
CA ALA A 25 1.42 -2.09 13.74
C ALA A 25 1.95 -0.82 13.05
N ALA A 26 2.04 0.29 13.79
CA ALA A 26 2.60 1.53 13.28
C ALA A 26 4.06 1.37 12.83
N GLN A 27 4.90 0.74 13.65
CA GLN A 27 6.31 0.49 13.32
C GLN A 27 6.47 -0.39 12.09
N LEU A 28 5.74 -1.52 12.02
CA LEU A 28 5.81 -2.43 10.87
C LEU A 28 5.37 -1.74 9.58
N LEU A 29 4.27 -0.97 9.61
CA LEU A 29 3.82 -0.24 8.43
C LEU A 29 4.82 0.85 8.01
N SER A 30 5.40 1.60 8.96
CA SER A 30 6.42 2.60 8.65
C SER A 30 7.70 1.99 8.09
N TYR A 31 8.17 0.87 8.62
CA TYR A 31 9.36 0.19 8.08
C TYR A 31 9.10 -0.40 6.70
N ALA A 32 7.92 -1.00 6.49
CA ALA A 32 7.53 -1.48 5.17
C ALA A 32 7.40 -0.33 4.16
N ALA A 33 6.83 0.81 4.57
CA ALA A 33 6.75 2.02 3.73
C ALA A 33 8.14 2.56 3.36
N ALA A 34 9.06 2.64 4.32
CA ALA A 34 10.43 3.08 4.06
C ALA A 34 11.17 2.14 3.11
N PHE A 35 11.07 0.83 3.36
CA PHE A 35 11.69 -0.19 2.50
C PHE A 35 11.12 -0.13 1.07
N TYR A 36 9.80 -0.04 0.94
CA TYR A 36 9.13 0.09 -0.35
C TYR A 36 9.54 1.37 -1.09
N ALA A 37 9.61 2.51 -0.40
CA ALA A 37 10.06 3.77 -1.01
C ALA A 37 11.50 3.70 -1.52
N VAL A 38 12.40 3.02 -0.80
CA VAL A 38 13.78 2.78 -1.24
C VAL A 38 13.81 1.83 -2.43
N ALA A 39 13.04 0.74 -2.41
CA ALA A 39 12.94 -0.21 -3.50
C ALA A 39 12.42 0.46 -4.79
N TRP A 40 11.35 1.24 -4.67
CA TRP A 40 10.81 2.07 -5.75
C TRP A 40 11.84 3.05 -6.31
N ALA A 41 12.60 3.72 -5.45
CA ALA A 41 13.63 4.66 -5.88
C ALA A 41 14.76 3.96 -6.65
N ILE A 42 15.16 2.75 -6.22
CA ILE A 42 16.16 1.93 -6.91
C ILE A 42 15.66 1.52 -8.30
N HIS A 43 14.41 1.07 -8.41
CA HIS A 43 13.83 0.66 -9.70
C HIS A 43 13.59 1.84 -10.65
N THR A 44 13.05 2.95 -10.14
CA THR A 44 12.94 4.20 -10.89
C THR A 44 14.31 4.70 -11.35
N GLY A 45 15.33 4.58 -10.49
CA GLY A 45 16.72 4.87 -10.83
C GLY A 45 17.27 3.99 -11.95
N ASP A 46 16.89 2.71 -12.00
CA ASP A 46 17.24 1.82 -13.11
C ASP A 46 16.60 2.26 -14.43
N HIS A 47 15.36 2.74 -14.43
CA HIS A 47 14.74 3.33 -15.62
C HIS A 47 15.49 4.57 -16.12
N VAL A 48 15.93 5.44 -15.20
CA VAL A 48 16.76 6.60 -15.55
C VAL A 48 18.10 6.15 -16.12
N ARG A 49 18.75 5.14 -15.50
CA ARG A 49 20.02 4.56 -15.96
C ARG A 49 19.92 3.96 -17.38
N ARG A 50 18.81 3.27 -17.67
CA ARG A 50 18.53 2.66 -18.98
C ARG A 50 18.15 3.70 -20.05
N GLY A 51 17.73 4.88 -19.60
CA GLY A 51 17.20 5.96 -20.41
C GLY A 51 15.69 5.82 -20.58
N VAL A 52 14.93 6.80 -20.11
CA VAL A 52 13.45 6.77 -20.15
C VAL A 52 12.86 6.65 -21.55
N GLY A 53 13.62 7.02 -22.58
CA GLY A 53 13.21 6.89 -23.98
C GLY A 53 13.15 5.45 -24.51
N VAL A 54 13.60 4.44 -23.75
CA VAL A 54 13.45 3.03 -24.12
C VAL A 54 12.07 2.48 -23.77
N LEU A 55 11.30 3.19 -22.95
CA LEU A 55 9.96 2.80 -22.54
C LEU A 55 8.94 3.20 -23.60
N THR A 56 7.86 2.41 -23.73
CA THR A 56 6.68 2.85 -24.46
C THR A 56 6.05 4.05 -23.75
N VAL A 57 5.28 4.86 -24.49
CA VAL A 57 4.54 5.98 -23.91
C VAL A 57 3.55 5.46 -22.87
N GLU A 58 2.90 4.34 -23.13
CA GLU A 58 1.94 3.69 -22.23
C GLU A 58 2.57 3.30 -20.90
N VAL A 59 3.73 2.62 -20.91
CA VAL A 59 4.47 2.26 -19.68
C VAL A 59 4.93 3.51 -18.95
N SER A 60 5.49 4.49 -19.68
CA SER A 60 5.96 5.73 -19.06
C SER A 60 4.84 6.53 -18.40
N THR A 61 3.69 6.67 -19.07
CA THR A 61 2.54 7.43 -18.56
C THR A 61 1.89 6.72 -17.38
N LEU A 62 1.54 5.43 -17.53
CA LEU A 62 0.89 4.69 -16.45
C LEU A 62 1.81 4.53 -15.26
N GLY A 63 3.08 4.20 -15.49
CA GLY A 63 4.10 4.12 -14.44
C GLY A 63 4.25 5.43 -13.66
N SER A 64 4.21 6.59 -14.34
CA SER A 64 4.28 7.89 -13.67
C SER A 64 3.06 8.17 -12.79
N ILE A 65 1.86 7.82 -13.25
CA ILE A 65 0.62 7.97 -12.47
C ILE A 65 0.68 7.11 -11.22
N VAL A 66 1.08 5.85 -11.37
CA VAL A 66 1.21 4.90 -10.26
C VAL A 66 2.29 5.37 -9.29
N ALA A 67 3.46 5.79 -9.76
CA ALA A 67 4.54 6.32 -8.93
C ALA A 67 4.10 7.49 -8.05
N ILE A 68 3.33 8.45 -8.59
CA ILE A 68 2.76 9.54 -7.80
C ILE A 68 1.83 9.00 -6.71
N ALA A 69 0.93 8.07 -7.05
CA ALA A 69 0.03 7.46 -6.08
C ALA A 69 0.79 6.72 -4.96
N GLN A 70 1.83 5.95 -5.30
CA GLN A 70 2.68 5.25 -4.35
C GLN A 70 3.34 6.24 -3.37
N LEU A 71 3.96 7.31 -3.87
CA LEU A 71 4.59 8.34 -3.03
C LEU A 71 3.59 9.04 -2.11
N LEU A 72 2.38 9.31 -2.59
CA LEU A 72 1.30 9.89 -1.76
C LEU A 72 0.90 8.94 -0.64
N VAL A 73 0.81 7.64 -0.91
CA VAL A 73 0.45 6.64 0.13
C VAL A 73 1.60 6.44 1.13
N VAL A 74 2.84 6.41 0.67
CA VAL A 74 4.03 6.41 1.56
C VAL A 74 4.01 7.65 2.46
N ALA A 75 3.79 8.83 1.90
CA ALA A 75 3.69 10.07 2.68
C ALA A 75 2.52 10.00 3.68
N ALA A 76 1.36 9.50 3.27
CA ALA A 76 0.18 9.33 4.13
C ALA A 76 0.47 8.43 5.35
N VAL A 77 1.33 7.41 5.21
CA VAL A 77 1.78 6.57 6.34
C VAL A 77 2.58 7.39 7.34
N PHE A 78 3.58 8.15 6.88
CA PHE A 78 4.41 8.97 7.77
C PHE A 78 3.64 10.14 8.39
N LEU A 79 2.67 10.70 7.67
CA LEU A 79 1.74 11.71 8.15
C LEU A 79 0.62 11.13 9.03
N ARG A 80 0.59 9.81 9.23
CA ARG A 80 -0.39 9.08 10.06
C ARG A 80 -1.83 9.34 9.65
N TRP A 81 -2.10 9.46 8.35
CA TRP A 81 -3.46 9.64 7.87
C TRP A 81 -4.30 8.39 8.14
N ARG A 82 -5.55 8.57 8.56
CA ARG A 82 -6.42 7.48 9.03
C ARG A 82 -6.64 6.37 8.00
N TRP A 83 -6.59 6.71 6.72
CA TRP A 83 -6.82 5.79 5.61
C TRP A 83 -5.53 5.15 5.07
N ALA A 84 -4.34 5.55 5.55
CA ALA A 84 -3.06 5.15 4.98
C ALA A 84 -2.85 3.62 4.98
N ALA A 85 -3.26 2.91 6.05
CA ALA A 85 -3.17 1.45 6.10
C ALA A 85 -4.02 0.75 5.02
N LEU A 86 -5.19 1.30 4.70
CA LEU A 86 -6.03 0.80 3.60
C LEU A 86 -5.39 1.09 2.25
N ALA A 87 -4.93 2.32 2.04
CA ALA A 87 -4.28 2.68 0.79
C ALA A 87 -2.99 1.90 0.55
N ALA A 88 -2.22 1.56 1.61
CA ALA A 88 -1.03 0.72 1.50
C ALA A 88 -1.37 -0.67 0.93
N ALA A 89 -2.48 -1.29 1.37
CA ALA A 89 -2.96 -2.55 0.80
C ALA A 89 -3.43 -2.39 -0.66
N LEU A 90 -4.17 -1.32 -0.95
CA LEU A 90 -4.72 -1.05 -2.29
C LEU A 90 -3.66 -0.61 -3.32
N ILE A 91 -2.49 -0.14 -2.87
CA ILE A 91 -1.36 0.16 -3.75
C ILE A 91 -0.39 -1.02 -3.83
N GLY A 92 0.03 -1.58 -2.68
CA GLY A 92 1.11 -2.56 -2.64
C GLY A 92 0.85 -3.83 -3.46
N PHE A 93 -0.37 -4.39 -3.41
CA PHE A 93 -0.66 -5.62 -4.19
C PHE A 93 -0.81 -5.35 -5.69
N PRO A 94 -1.62 -4.36 -6.15
CA PRO A 94 -1.68 -4.05 -7.57
C PRO A 94 -0.34 -3.65 -8.16
N ASP A 95 0.48 -2.94 -7.40
CA ASP A 95 1.82 -2.55 -7.82
C ASP A 95 2.74 -3.77 -8.01
N ALA A 96 2.79 -4.68 -7.03
CA ALA A 96 3.56 -5.93 -7.14
C ALA A 96 3.16 -6.73 -8.40
N VAL A 97 1.86 -6.84 -8.68
CA VAL A 97 1.35 -7.52 -9.87
C VAL A 97 1.70 -6.75 -11.13
N GLY A 98 1.56 -5.43 -11.13
CA GLY A 98 1.88 -4.55 -12.25
C GLY A 98 3.34 -4.63 -12.65
N ILE A 99 4.26 -4.43 -11.71
CA ILE A 99 5.71 -4.53 -11.95
C ILE A 99 6.09 -5.92 -12.46
N ALA A 100 5.55 -6.98 -11.85
CA ALA A 100 5.77 -8.34 -12.34
C ALA A 100 5.27 -8.54 -13.77
N ALA A 101 4.09 -8.02 -14.10
CA ALA A 101 3.50 -8.16 -15.42
C ALA A 101 4.23 -7.33 -16.49
N VAL A 102 4.65 -6.11 -16.16
CA VAL A 102 5.35 -5.20 -17.08
C VAL A 102 6.73 -5.77 -17.43
N HIS A 103 7.46 -6.33 -16.46
CA HIS A 103 8.88 -6.66 -16.62
C HIS A 103 9.20 -8.16 -16.70
N LEU A 104 8.54 -9.00 -15.90
CA LEU A 104 8.96 -10.39 -15.70
C LEU A 104 8.27 -11.35 -16.67
N LEU A 105 7.13 -10.95 -17.26
CA LEU A 105 6.49 -11.68 -18.34
C LEU A 105 7.21 -11.46 -19.67
N PRO A 106 7.13 -12.42 -20.62
CA PRO A 106 7.43 -12.14 -22.02
C PRO A 106 6.58 -10.98 -22.54
N HIS A 107 7.08 -10.25 -23.53
CA HIS A 107 6.34 -9.13 -24.13
C HIS A 107 4.91 -9.56 -24.53
N TRP A 108 3.91 -8.82 -24.05
CA TRP A 108 2.49 -9.13 -24.26
C TRP A 108 1.65 -7.96 -24.75
N SER A 109 2.09 -6.70 -24.60
CA SER A 109 1.42 -5.52 -25.17
C SER A 109 2.30 -4.26 -25.12
N ALA A 110 1.75 -3.11 -25.51
CA ALA A 110 2.38 -1.81 -25.29
C ALA A 110 2.62 -1.47 -23.80
N PHE A 111 2.00 -2.19 -22.86
CA PHE A 111 2.25 -2.08 -21.42
C PHE A 111 3.41 -2.97 -20.94
N SER A 112 4.19 -3.56 -21.85
CA SER A 112 5.37 -4.35 -21.51
C SER A 112 6.65 -3.52 -21.59
N ASP A 113 7.49 -3.63 -20.57
CA ASP A 113 8.93 -3.34 -20.63
C ASP A 113 9.67 -4.63 -20.25
N ALA A 114 9.50 -5.64 -21.10
CA ALA A 114 9.85 -7.02 -20.81
C ALA A 114 11.37 -7.22 -20.71
N PHE A 115 11.82 -7.83 -19.62
CA PHE A 115 13.21 -8.23 -19.44
C PHE A 115 13.56 -9.55 -20.13
N PRO A 116 12.67 -10.58 -20.18
CA PRO A 116 12.94 -11.79 -20.94
C PRO A 116 13.21 -11.49 -22.42
N GLY A 117 14.38 -11.90 -22.91
CA GLY A 117 14.76 -11.70 -24.31
C GLY A 117 15.04 -10.24 -24.69
N ALA A 118 15.16 -9.33 -23.72
CA ALA A 118 15.45 -7.92 -23.97
C ALA A 118 16.76 -7.73 -24.76
N GLN A 119 16.71 -6.92 -25.82
CA GLN A 119 17.87 -6.58 -26.64
C GLN A 119 17.91 -5.06 -26.83
N ARG A 120 19.09 -4.45 -26.66
CA ARG A 120 19.33 -3.01 -26.89
C ARG A 120 18.48 -2.06 -26.02
N THR A 121 17.99 -2.51 -24.86
CA THR A 121 17.18 -1.71 -23.91
C THR A 121 17.92 -1.34 -22.62
N GLY A 122 19.20 -1.73 -22.48
CA GLY A 122 20.00 -1.48 -21.29
C GLY A 122 19.64 -2.32 -20.06
N VAL A 123 18.73 -3.29 -20.19
CA VAL A 123 18.39 -4.27 -19.13
C VAL A 123 19.63 -5.06 -18.74
N THR A 124 19.89 -5.16 -17.44
CA THR A 124 21.01 -5.92 -16.86
C THR A 124 20.53 -6.74 -15.67
N ALA A 125 21.42 -7.52 -15.04
CA ALA A 125 21.12 -8.18 -13.77
C ALA A 125 20.66 -7.20 -12.67
N PHE A 126 21.15 -5.96 -12.70
CA PHE A 126 20.70 -4.91 -11.78
C PHE A 126 19.23 -4.54 -12.02
N SER A 127 18.76 -4.52 -13.27
CA SER A 127 17.35 -4.27 -13.59
C SER A 127 16.43 -5.33 -13.01
N TRP A 128 16.81 -6.61 -13.17
CA TRP A 128 16.10 -7.74 -12.56
C TRP A 128 16.04 -7.61 -11.04
N PHE A 129 17.19 -7.32 -10.41
CA PHE A 129 17.25 -7.09 -8.97
C PHE A 129 16.32 -5.95 -8.54
N ALA A 130 16.39 -4.81 -9.23
CA ALA A 130 15.60 -3.62 -8.89
C ALA A 130 14.10 -3.88 -8.99
N ALA A 131 13.63 -4.49 -10.07
CA ALA A 131 12.21 -4.83 -10.24
C ALA A 131 11.73 -5.85 -9.20
N VAL A 132 12.49 -6.92 -8.94
CA VAL A 132 12.13 -7.93 -7.92
C VAL A 132 12.14 -7.31 -6.52
N LEU A 133 13.09 -6.43 -6.23
CA LEU A 133 13.16 -5.71 -4.96
C LEU A 133 11.90 -4.87 -4.73
N GLU A 134 11.43 -4.16 -5.76
CA GLU A 134 10.17 -3.40 -5.67
C GLU A 134 8.96 -4.32 -5.49
N VAL A 135 8.86 -5.43 -6.23
CA VAL A 135 7.79 -6.43 -6.04
C VAL A 135 7.74 -6.91 -4.58
N VAL A 136 8.89 -7.27 -4.00
CA VAL A 136 8.97 -7.69 -2.59
C VAL A 136 8.58 -6.54 -1.65
N GLY A 137 9.06 -5.33 -1.90
CA GLY A 137 8.71 -4.14 -1.11
C GLY A 137 7.22 -3.83 -1.14
N ALA A 138 6.61 -3.89 -2.32
CA ALA A 138 5.18 -3.65 -2.54
C ALA A 138 4.32 -4.70 -1.81
N LEU A 139 4.71 -5.98 -1.87
CA LEU A 139 4.04 -7.05 -1.12
C LEU A 139 4.15 -6.83 0.40
N LEU A 140 5.35 -6.53 0.91
CA LEU A 140 5.56 -6.23 2.34
C LEU A 140 4.72 -5.03 2.78
N PHE A 141 4.65 -3.98 1.95
CA PHE A 141 3.87 -2.79 2.21
C PHE A 141 2.37 -3.08 2.27
N GLY A 142 1.84 -3.82 1.30
CA GLY A 142 0.45 -4.24 1.28
C GLY A 142 0.08 -5.15 2.45
N MET A 143 0.94 -6.12 2.79
CA MET A 143 0.76 -7.01 3.93
C MET A 143 0.77 -6.25 5.27
N ALA A 144 1.69 -5.28 5.44
CA ALA A 144 1.73 -4.44 6.63
C ALA A 144 0.47 -3.56 6.75
N GLY A 145 -0.06 -3.06 5.63
CA GLY A 145 -1.35 -2.36 5.57
C GLY A 145 -2.50 -3.23 6.07
N ILE A 146 -2.63 -4.46 5.55
CA ILE A 146 -3.63 -5.44 6.01
C ILE A 146 -3.46 -5.74 7.50
N TYR A 147 -2.23 -5.98 7.96
CA TYR A 147 -1.95 -6.25 9.36
C TYR A 147 -2.42 -5.10 10.26
N ALA A 148 -2.09 -3.86 9.90
CA ALA A 148 -2.46 -2.68 10.66
C ALA A 148 -4.00 -2.48 10.73
N LEU A 149 -4.71 -2.74 9.63
CA LEU A 149 -6.19 -2.74 9.63
C LEU A 149 -6.77 -3.81 10.55
N ARG A 150 -6.23 -5.04 10.52
CA ARG A 150 -6.72 -6.14 11.36
C ARG A 150 -6.54 -5.84 12.85
N VAL A 151 -5.42 -5.24 13.23
CA VAL A 151 -5.16 -4.81 14.63
C VAL A 151 -6.13 -3.71 15.05
N ALA A 152 -6.34 -2.70 14.20
CA ALA A 152 -7.31 -1.63 14.45
C ALA A 152 -8.74 -2.14 14.65
N THR A 153 -9.18 -3.11 13.83
CA THR A 153 -10.52 -3.70 13.96
C THR A 153 -10.66 -4.53 15.24
N ARG A 154 -9.64 -5.29 15.64
CA ARG A 154 -9.68 -6.10 16.87
C ARG A 154 -9.81 -5.24 18.12
N ARG A 155 -9.02 -4.17 18.22
CA ARG A 155 -9.09 -3.23 19.35
C ARG A 155 -10.42 -2.49 19.44
N GLY A 156 -11.02 -2.13 18.29
CA GLY A 156 -12.36 -1.56 18.28
C GLY A 156 -13.39 -2.49 18.94
N ARG A 157 -13.30 -3.80 18.66
CA ARG A 157 -14.20 -4.81 19.26
C ARG A 157 -13.95 -5.04 20.74
N GLU A 158 -12.70 -5.07 21.19
CA GLU A 158 -12.37 -5.22 22.61
C GLU A 158 -12.84 -4.02 23.45
N GLY A 159 -12.72 -2.80 22.89
CA GLY A 159 -13.26 -1.59 23.50
C GLY A 159 -14.78 -1.61 23.66
N ASP A 160 -15.52 -2.18 22.69
CA ASP A 160 -16.97 -2.37 22.78
C ASP A 160 -17.37 -3.33 23.92
N THR A 161 -16.61 -4.40 24.12
CA THR A 161 -16.92 -5.41 25.15
C THR A 161 -16.62 -4.97 26.58
N ALA A 162 -15.80 -3.93 26.78
CA ALA A 162 -15.44 -3.41 28.10
C ALA A 162 -16.36 -2.27 28.61
N GLY A 163 -17.45 -1.96 27.89
CA GLY A 163 -18.50 -1.02 28.32
C GLY A 163 -19.26 -1.45 29.59
N PRO A 164 -20.05 -0.55 30.22
CA PRO A 164 -20.07 -0.28 31.66
C PRO A 164 -20.70 -1.40 32.50
N ALA A 165 -19.91 -2.42 32.86
CA ALA A 165 -20.33 -3.44 33.83
C ALA A 165 -19.87 -3.14 35.28
N ASN A 166 -19.16 -2.03 35.54
CA ASN A 166 -18.55 -1.74 36.85
C ASN A 166 -18.66 -0.26 37.27
N ALA A 167 -19.86 0.32 37.25
CA ALA A 167 -20.11 1.54 38.04
C ALA A 167 -20.67 1.09 39.41
N PRO A 168 -19.92 1.23 40.52
CA PRO A 168 -20.50 1.01 41.84
C PRO A 168 -21.63 2.02 42.06
N SER A 169 -22.81 1.48 42.38
CA SER A 169 -24.04 2.19 42.76
C SER A 169 -23.86 3.04 44.01
#